data_AF-A0A102L932-F1
#
_entry.id   AF-A0A102L932-F1
#
_cell.length_a   1.000
_cell.length_b   1.000
_cell.length_c   1.000
_cell.angle_alpha   90.00
_cell.angle_beta   90.00
_cell.angle_gamma   90.00
#
_symmetry.space_group_name_H-M   'P 1'
#
loop_
_entity.id
_entity.type
_entity.pdbx_description
1 polymer ?
#
loop_
_entity_poly.entity_id
_entity_poly.type
_entity_poly.pdbx_seq_one_letter_code
_entity_poly.pdbx_strand_id
1 'polypeptide(L)'
;MTDEALAQARSRKGVMSPAHRPPIAADDPMARRALVLAGGGMRVAYQAGAIKALFDEGLRFSHADGASGGTINLSALLSGVLPDELCARWRALPVKAFAALRPVTEYLHVADMSALGSASGLTEHVYPALGIAVDRIRAAIGIDGSFSVCCFDDKTVVPIPHPNLDLQRLVAAASLPIFMPAVMADGKTWTDAVWIKDANLMSCVERGARELWLVWCIGDTPAYHNGAFNQYVHMIEMSAVGALNGELAMIADINRRIALGETVFGHDQPIVLHVIKPEVPLPLDPDFYRGRIDAATLIDMGYRDARRTLRTGTSAPLDPTASAMREPGVGLGFRETMAGGFCLGATDPRAGERDGSAFVLTLHATIHIEDIAAFIDDPRHVGGLTGHIDFAPLGAAMPSESGVFGLFTPSGDPRLTYMVYEIGFRHEGRSYYLAGKKHVRIGSPFRMWSETTTLYTTLHEGCDASGKVIGAGVLHLGVPELVRLMGTVHATNARTSGQAANVVWRFFRFFASELWRTYVRRSPS
;
A
#
# COMPACT_ATOMS: atom_id res chain seq x y z
N MET A 1 -7.80 48.53 11.41
CA MET A 1 -8.44 47.66 10.39
C MET A 1 -9.80 48.26 10.09
N THR A 2 -10.01 48.71 8.86
CA THR A 2 -11.24 49.39 8.43
C THR A 2 -12.36 48.38 8.19
N ASP A 3 -13.61 48.80 8.40
CA ASP A 3 -14.81 47.97 8.22
C ASP A 3 -14.95 47.34 6.81
N GLU A 4 -14.27 47.91 5.79
CA GLU A 4 -14.18 47.32 4.45
C GLU A 4 -13.37 46.01 4.40
N ALA A 5 -12.32 45.87 5.22
CA ALA A 5 -11.56 44.62 5.30
C ALA A 5 -12.36 43.51 6.00
N LEU A 6 -13.22 43.87 6.95
CA LEU A 6 -14.18 42.96 7.58
C LEU A 6 -15.35 42.62 6.64
N ALA A 7 -15.75 43.53 5.77
CA ALA A 7 -16.76 43.28 4.72
C ALA A 7 -16.22 42.37 3.60
N GLN A 8 -14.97 42.54 3.17
CA GLN A 8 -14.32 41.62 2.21
C GLN A 8 -14.03 40.23 2.80
N ALA A 9 -13.73 40.13 4.09
CA ALA A 9 -13.64 38.85 4.79
C ALA A 9 -15.01 38.16 4.94
N ARG A 10 -16.10 38.92 5.09
CA ARG A 10 -17.48 38.40 5.11
C ARG A 10 -18.03 38.05 3.71
N SER A 11 -17.46 38.62 2.65
CA SER A 11 -17.79 38.37 1.24
C SER A 11 -17.22 37.07 0.67
N ARG A 12 -16.31 36.37 1.38
CA ARG A 12 -15.87 35.00 1.02
C ARG A 12 -16.76 33.91 1.63
N LYS A 13 -18.02 34.23 1.97
CA LYS A 13 -19.05 33.22 2.21
C LYS A 13 -19.43 32.56 0.88
N GLY A 14 -18.86 31.38 0.65
CA GLY A 14 -19.51 30.28 -0.07
C GLY A 14 -19.79 30.52 -1.56
N VAL A 15 -18.76 30.48 -2.40
CA VAL A 15 -18.96 29.89 -3.72
C VAL A 15 -19.11 28.40 -3.46
N MET A 16 -20.35 27.90 -3.37
CA MET A 16 -20.56 26.46 -3.25
C MET A 16 -19.93 25.81 -4.47
N SER A 17 -18.99 24.88 -4.24
CA SER A 17 -18.45 24.08 -5.33
C SER A 17 -19.62 23.36 -6.01
N PRO A 18 -19.67 23.32 -7.35
CA PRO A 18 -20.74 22.60 -8.05
C PRO A 18 -20.72 21.14 -7.61
N ALA A 19 -21.91 20.58 -7.39
CA ALA A 19 -22.04 19.17 -7.01
C ALA A 19 -21.36 18.28 -8.06
N HIS A 20 -20.67 17.25 -7.61
CA HIS A 20 -20.00 16.28 -8.49
C HIS A 20 -20.16 14.86 -7.96
N ARG A 21 -20.10 13.89 -8.87
CA ARG A 21 -20.07 12.48 -8.49
C ARG A 21 -18.62 11.99 -8.44
N PRO A 22 -18.08 11.59 -7.29
CA PRO A 22 -16.75 10.97 -7.21
C PRO A 22 -16.66 9.71 -8.09
N PRO A 23 -15.50 9.40 -8.70
CA PRO A 23 -15.36 8.23 -9.56
C PRO A 23 -15.70 6.90 -8.87
N ILE A 24 -15.46 6.82 -7.55
CA ILE A 24 -15.74 5.62 -6.74
C ILE A 24 -17.21 5.43 -6.39
N ALA A 25 -18.07 6.43 -6.64
CA ALA A 25 -19.48 6.37 -6.30
C ALA A 25 -20.21 5.34 -7.17
N ALA A 26 -21.09 4.55 -6.57
CA ALA A 26 -21.92 3.59 -7.30
C ALA A 26 -22.89 4.29 -8.23
N ASP A 27 -23.10 3.73 -9.43
CA ASP A 27 -24.08 4.25 -10.39
C ASP A 27 -25.51 4.08 -9.89
N ASP A 28 -25.78 2.94 -9.27
CA ASP A 28 -27.02 2.63 -8.57
C ASP A 28 -26.92 3.05 -7.09
N PRO A 29 -27.70 4.06 -6.65
CA PRO A 29 -27.75 4.45 -5.23
C PRO A 29 -28.23 3.34 -4.30
N MET A 30 -28.88 2.29 -4.81
CA MET A 30 -29.30 1.12 -4.04
C MET A 30 -28.19 0.09 -3.86
N ALA A 31 -27.02 0.27 -4.48
CA ALA A 31 -25.88 -0.60 -4.27
C ALA A 31 -25.43 -0.50 -2.80
N ARG A 32 -25.71 -1.51 -1.98
CA ARG A 32 -25.41 -1.50 -0.53
C ARG A 32 -23.93 -1.81 -0.23
N ARG A 33 -22.98 -1.25 -0.99
CA ARG A 33 -21.55 -1.51 -0.83
C ARG A 33 -20.84 -0.35 -0.12
N ALA A 34 -20.00 -0.66 0.86
CA ALA A 34 -19.17 0.28 1.58
C ALA A 34 -17.68 0.05 1.33
N LEU A 35 -16.92 1.15 1.20
CA LEU A 35 -15.47 1.16 1.29
C LEU A 35 -15.06 1.70 2.67
N VAL A 36 -14.38 0.87 3.48
CA VAL A 36 -13.89 1.28 4.80
C VAL A 36 -12.37 1.33 4.77
N LEU A 37 -11.81 2.51 4.99
CA LEU A 37 -10.37 2.77 4.98
C LEU A 37 -9.88 2.94 6.42
N ALA A 38 -9.19 1.92 6.93
CA ALA A 38 -8.63 1.96 8.28
C ALA A 38 -7.53 3.02 8.39
N GLY A 39 -7.09 3.31 9.61
CA GLY A 39 -5.87 4.07 9.84
C GLY A 39 -4.61 3.32 9.40
N GLY A 40 -3.47 3.97 9.63
CA GLY A 40 -2.17 3.41 9.19
C GLY A 40 -1.03 4.41 9.07
N GLY A 41 -1.23 5.69 9.39
CA GLY A 41 -0.22 6.73 9.19
C GLY A 41 0.09 6.93 7.71
N MET A 42 1.37 7.06 7.34
CA MET A 42 1.76 7.21 5.95
C MET A 42 1.67 5.91 5.14
N ARG A 43 1.56 4.76 5.82
CA ARG A 43 1.45 3.43 5.19
C ARG A 43 0.19 3.29 4.33
N VAL A 44 -0.76 4.22 4.46
CA VAL A 44 -1.99 4.28 3.66
C VAL A 44 -1.76 4.53 2.17
N ALA A 45 -0.53 4.79 1.71
CA ALA A 45 -0.18 4.61 0.29
C ALA A 45 -0.52 3.19 -0.21
N TYR A 46 -0.46 2.19 0.68
CA TYR A 46 -0.96 0.83 0.42
C TYR A 46 -2.43 0.82 -0.01
N GLN A 47 -3.27 1.60 0.68
CA GLN A 47 -4.69 1.66 0.36
C GLN A 47 -4.93 2.22 -1.03
N ALA A 48 -4.11 3.17 -1.51
CA ALA A 48 -4.26 3.70 -2.87
C ALA A 48 -4.16 2.59 -3.93
N GLY A 49 -3.21 1.66 -3.77
CA GLY A 49 -3.12 0.47 -4.61
C GLY A 49 -4.30 -0.47 -4.48
N ALA A 50 -4.77 -0.71 -3.26
CA ALA A 50 -5.95 -1.54 -3.02
C ALA A 50 -7.22 -0.94 -3.65
N ILE A 51 -7.44 0.37 -3.48
CA ILE A 51 -8.54 1.13 -4.08
C ILE A 51 -8.47 1.04 -5.60
N LYS A 52 -7.29 1.20 -6.19
CA LYS A 52 -7.09 1.03 -7.63
C LYS A 52 -7.53 -0.36 -8.10
N ALA A 53 -7.09 -1.43 -7.42
CA ALA A 53 -7.49 -2.79 -7.79
C ALA A 53 -9.01 -3.03 -7.72
N LEU A 54 -9.68 -2.49 -6.70
CA LEU A 54 -11.14 -2.55 -6.59
C LEU A 54 -11.81 -1.77 -7.72
N PHE A 55 -11.30 -0.58 -8.03
CA PHE A 55 -11.83 0.27 -9.10
C PHE A 55 -11.67 -0.34 -10.49
N ASP A 56 -10.51 -0.95 -10.76
CA ASP A 56 -10.17 -1.65 -12.00
C ASP A 56 -11.04 -2.90 -12.22
N GLU A 57 -11.48 -3.55 -11.13
CA GLU A 57 -12.46 -4.65 -11.17
C GLU A 57 -13.91 -4.13 -11.30
N GLY A 58 -14.10 -2.81 -11.42
CA GLY A 58 -15.40 -2.19 -11.61
C GLY A 58 -16.19 -1.99 -10.31
N LEU A 59 -15.60 -2.23 -9.13
CA LEU A 59 -16.29 -1.98 -7.88
C LEU A 59 -16.49 -0.48 -7.68
N ARG A 60 -17.70 -0.15 -7.23
CA ARG A 60 -18.15 1.18 -6.83
C ARG A 60 -18.95 1.08 -5.53
N PHE A 61 -19.05 2.18 -4.81
CA PHE A 61 -19.51 2.23 -3.43
C PHE A 61 -20.59 3.30 -3.23
N SER A 62 -21.62 2.97 -2.46
CA SER A 62 -22.63 3.94 -2.02
C SER A 62 -22.33 4.48 -0.63
N HIS A 63 -21.48 3.79 0.13
CA HIS A 63 -21.02 4.25 1.44
C HIS A 63 -19.50 4.26 1.49
N ALA A 64 -18.94 5.16 2.30
CA ALA A 64 -17.55 5.07 2.68
C ALA A 64 -17.34 5.56 4.11
N ASP A 65 -16.30 5.05 4.77
CA ASP A 65 -15.79 5.59 6.02
C ASP A 65 -14.25 5.58 6.02
N GLY A 66 -13.66 6.61 6.62
CA GLY A 66 -12.22 6.68 6.85
C GLY A 66 -11.91 7.05 8.29
N ALA A 67 -10.86 6.44 8.85
CA ALA A 67 -10.29 6.77 10.16
C ALA A 67 -8.78 7.03 10.04
N SER A 68 -8.23 7.92 10.88
CA SER A 68 -6.81 8.28 10.89
C SER A 68 -6.28 8.56 9.47
N GLY A 69 -5.14 7.96 9.09
CA GLY A 69 -4.57 8.08 7.74
C GLY A 69 -5.53 7.68 6.60
N GLY A 70 -6.51 6.81 6.83
CA GLY A 70 -7.52 6.43 5.83
C GLY A 70 -8.39 7.60 5.39
N THR A 71 -8.55 8.61 6.24
CA THR A 71 -9.25 9.86 5.91
C THR A 71 -8.57 10.64 4.78
N ILE A 72 -7.26 10.50 4.62
CA ILE A 72 -6.48 11.19 3.58
C ILE A 72 -6.90 10.66 2.20
N ASN A 73 -6.91 9.33 2.03
CA ASN A 73 -7.33 8.71 0.77
C ASN A 73 -8.81 8.95 0.49
N LEU A 74 -9.68 8.80 1.50
CA LEU A 74 -11.11 9.09 1.32
C LEU A 74 -11.35 10.54 0.89
N SER A 75 -10.61 11.49 1.49
CA SER A 75 -10.68 12.91 1.14
C SER A 75 -10.31 13.17 -0.32
N ALA A 76 -9.25 12.53 -0.82
CA ALA A 76 -8.82 12.68 -2.21
C ALA A 76 -9.89 12.14 -3.17
N LEU A 77 -10.42 10.94 -2.88
CA LEU A 77 -11.46 10.31 -3.68
C LEU A 77 -12.74 11.16 -3.71
N LEU A 78 -13.23 11.64 -2.56
CA LEU A 78 -14.42 12.50 -2.48
C LEU A 78 -14.17 13.88 -3.09
N SER A 79 -12.91 14.35 -3.13
CA SER A 79 -12.53 15.54 -3.92
C SER A 79 -12.61 15.31 -5.42
N GLY A 80 -12.78 14.07 -5.89
CA GLY A 80 -12.92 13.70 -7.29
C GLY A 80 -11.64 13.17 -7.94
N VAL A 81 -10.59 12.92 -7.17
CA VAL A 81 -9.33 12.33 -7.67
C VAL A 81 -9.57 10.88 -8.09
N LEU A 82 -9.11 10.51 -9.28
CA LEU A 82 -9.20 9.13 -9.77
C LEU A 82 -8.22 8.20 -9.04
N PRO A 83 -8.50 6.91 -8.85
CA PRO A 83 -7.56 5.98 -8.20
C PRO A 83 -6.17 5.93 -8.83
N ASP A 84 -6.07 5.98 -10.16
CA ASP A 84 -4.77 6.05 -10.86
C ASP A 84 -4.01 7.34 -10.53
N GLU A 85 -4.72 8.46 -10.50
CA GLU A 85 -4.17 9.76 -10.14
C GLU A 85 -3.77 9.79 -8.66
N LEU A 86 -4.54 9.17 -7.77
CA LEU A 86 -4.21 9.02 -6.36
C LEU A 86 -2.90 8.24 -6.18
N CYS A 87 -2.72 7.12 -6.89
CA CYS A 87 -1.46 6.39 -6.90
C CYS A 87 -0.30 7.26 -7.40
N ALA A 88 -0.49 8.01 -8.50
CA ALA A 88 0.54 8.89 -9.05
C ALA A 88 0.92 10.01 -8.06
N ARG A 89 -0.07 10.64 -7.41
CA ARG A 89 0.15 11.68 -6.39
C ARG A 89 0.88 11.15 -5.17
N TRP A 90 0.55 9.96 -4.70
CA TRP A 90 1.30 9.30 -3.62
C TRP A 90 2.75 8.99 -3.99
N ARG A 91 3.02 8.53 -5.23
CA ARG A 91 4.40 8.31 -5.71
C ARG A 91 5.20 9.61 -5.77
N ALA A 92 4.55 10.73 -6.09
CA ALA A 92 5.18 12.05 -6.18
C ALA A 92 5.33 12.79 -4.84
N LEU A 93 4.55 12.41 -3.81
CA LEU A 93 4.52 13.10 -2.53
C LEU A 93 5.83 12.86 -1.74
N PRO A 94 6.64 13.90 -1.47
CA PRO A 94 7.83 13.73 -0.65
C PRO A 94 7.45 13.40 0.79
N VAL A 95 8.01 12.31 1.32
CA VAL A 95 7.76 11.85 2.70
C VAL A 95 7.93 12.95 3.76
N LYS A 96 8.91 13.84 3.55
CA LYS A 96 9.18 14.97 4.44
C LYS A 96 8.02 15.98 4.54
N ALA A 97 7.07 15.98 3.59
CA ALA A 97 5.90 16.83 3.63
C ALA A 97 4.96 16.55 4.81
N PHE A 98 4.98 15.33 5.35
CA PHE A 98 4.23 14.97 6.55
C PHE A 98 4.84 15.54 7.84
N ALA A 99 6.12 15.91 7.81
CA ALA A 99 6.83 16.39 8.98
C ALA A 99 6.75 17.92 9.08
N ALA A 100 6.07 18.43 10.10
CA ALA A 100 6.27 19.78 10.58
C ALA A 100 7.14 19.72 11.85
N LEU A 101 8.44 19.52 11.68
CA LEU A 101 9.38 19.43 12.80
C LEU A 101 9.44 20.77 13.55
N ARG A 102 9.19 20.73 14.86
CA ARG A 102 9.52 21.81 15.80
C ARG A 102 11.01 21.69 16.24
N PRO A 103 11.63 22.77 16.74
CA PRO A 103 13.07 22.78 17.09
C PRO A 103 13.45 21.76 18.17
N VAL A 104 14.66 21.20 18.05
CA VAL A 104 15.22 20.13 18.92
C VAL A 104 15.27 20.49 20.42
N THR A 105 15.20 21.77 20.77
CA THR A 105 15.29 22.27 22.15
C THR A 105 14.04 22.03 23.00
N GLU A 106 12.86 21.87 22.39
CA GLU A 106 11.60 21.56 23.11
C GLU A 106 11.46 20.07 23.47
N TYR A 107 12.33 19.21 22.92
CA TYR A 107 12.36 17.76 23.21
C TYR A 107 12.95 17.41 24.60
N LEU A 108 13.49 18.40 25.31
CA LEU A 108 14.11 18.23 26.64
C LEU A 108 13.12 18.33 27.81
N HIS A 109 11.85 18.68 27.55
CA HIS A 109 10.81 18.81 28.57
C HIS A 109 9.73 17.73 28.44
N VAL A 110 10.08 16.48 28.74
CA VAL A 110 9.18 15.31 28.67
C VAL A 110 7.95 15.44 29.59
N ALA A 111 8.04 16.25 30.66
CA ALA A 111 6.97 16.40 31.65
C ALA A 111 5.80 17.31 31.19
N ASP A 112 6.01 18.20 30.21
CA ASP A 112 5.04 19.20 29.74
C ASP A 112 4.82 19.12 28.20
N MET A 113 4.96 17.93 27.60
CA MET A 113 4.94 17.79 26.14
C MET A 113 3.57 18.13 25.53
N SER A 114 3.44 19.35 25.00
CA SER A 114 2.56 19.62 23.85
C SER A 114 3.03 18.80 22.65
N ALA A 115 2.12 18.46 21.72
CA ALA A 115 2.42 17.61 20.57
C ALA A 115 3.69 18.02 19.80
N LEU A 116 4.41 17.03 19.26
CA LEU A 116 5.76 17.16 18.68
C LEU A 116 5.83 17.91 17.32
N GLY A 117 4.70 18.32 16.74
CA GLY A 117 4.65 19.01 15.46
C GLY A 117 3.38 19.86 15.28
N SER A 118 3.27 20.59 14.17
CA SER A 118 2.04 21.30 13.77
C SER A 118 1.28 20.52 12.69
N ALA A 119 -0.04 20.72 12.62
CA ALA A 119 -0.84 20.15 11.54
C ALA A 119 -0.64 20.84 10.17
N SER A 120 0.19 21.89 10.09
CA SER A 120 0.38 22.69 8.88
C SER A 120 0.97 21.88 7.71
N GLY A 121 1.80 20.86 7.98
CA GLY A 121 2.31 19.98 6.92
C GLY A 121 1.18 19.26 6.16
N LEU A 122 0.11 18.87 6.88
CA LEU A 122 -1.06 18.28 6.25
C LEU A 122 -1.78 19.30 5.35
N THR A 123 -2.08 20.49 5.88
CA THR A 123 -2.90 21.47 5.18
C THR A 123 -2.17 22.22 4.05
N GLU A 124 -0.87 22.45 4.19
CA GLU A 124 -0.07 23.25 3.25
C GLU A 124 0.65 22.40 2.19
N HIS A 125 0.89 21.10 2.46
CA HIS A 125 1.67 20.25 1.57
C HIS A 125 0.95 18.97 1.18
N VAL A 126 0.54 18.15 2.14
CA VAL A 126 -0.04 16.81 1.86
C VAL A 126 -1.38 16.92 1.15
N TYR A 127 -2.33 17.70 1.69
CA TYR A 127 -3.66 17.83 1.10
C TYR A 127 -3.63 18.41 -0.32
N PRO A 128 -2.93 19.53 -0.60
CA PRO A 128 -2.80 20.03 -1.96
C PRO A 128 -2.15 19.03 -2.92
N ALA A 129 -1.06 18.36 -2.50
CA ALA A 129 -0.37 17.39 -3.34
C ALA A 129 -1.25 16.19 -3.71
N LEU A 130 -2.12 15.75 -2.78
CA LEU A 130 -3.07 14.68 -3.00
C LEU A 130 -4.40 15.14 -3.64
N GLY A 131 -4.55 16.43 -3.97
CA GLY A 131 -5.74 16.96 -4.62
C GLY A 131 -6.95 17.08 -3.69
N ILE A 132 -6.73 17.13 -2.38
CA ILE A 132 -7.76 17.20 -1.36
C ILE A 132 -8.29 18.64 -1.26
N ALA A 133 -9.61 18.79 -1.42
CA ALA A 133 -10.30 20.06 -1.29
C ALA A 133 -11.62 19.88 -0.51
N VAL A 134 -11.68 20.46 0.70
CA VAL A 134 -12.85 20.33 1.61
C VAL A 134 -14.16 20.73 0.94
N ASP A 135 -14.18 21.83 0.19
CA ASP A 135 -15.41 22.28 -0.50
C ASP A 135 -15.89 21.27 -1.55
N ARG A 136 -14.96 20.56 -2.21
CA ARG A 136 -15.32 19.47 -3.12
C ARG A 136 -15.82 18.26 -2.35
N ILE A 137 -15.15 17.86 -1.27
CA ILE A 137 -15.61 16.76 -0.41
C ILE A 137 -17.07 16.99 0.01
N ARG A 138 -17.41 18.20 0.44
CA ARG A 138 -18.78 18.55 0.86
C ARG A 138 -19.79 18.55 -0.28
N ALA A 139 -19.36 18.84 -1.50
CA ALA A 139 -20.18 18.89 -2.71
C ALA A 139 -20.33 17.52 -3.41
N ALA A 140 -19.65 16.48 -2.94
CA ALA A 140 -19.78 15.13 -3.49
C ALA A 140 -21.23 14.62 -3.39
N ILE A 141 -21.71 13.94 -4.42
CA ILE A 141 -23.05 13.30 -4.44
C ILE A 141 -22.95 11.87 -4.95
N GLY A 142 -23.98 11.06 -4.70
CA GLY A 142 -24.06 9.67 -5.14
C GLY A 142 -23.26 8.68 -4.28
N ILE A 143 -22.64 9.16 -3.20
CA ILE A 143 -21.96 8.35 -2.18
C ILE A 143 -22.15 9.03 -0.83
N ASP A 144 -22.39 8.23 0.21
CA ASP A 144 -22.50 8.68 1.60
C ASP A 144 -21.18 8.37 2.34
N GLY A 145 -20.27 9.34 2.33
CA GLY A 145 -18.98 9.27 3.01
C GLY A 145 -19.01 9.80 4.45
N SER A 146 -18.29 9.17 5.36
CA SER A 146 -18.07 9.65 6.73
C SER A 146 -16.59 9.62 7.13
N PHE A 147 -16.26 10.45 8.12
CA PHE A 147 -14.91 10.59 8.67
C PHE A 147 -14.98 10.36 10.18
N SER A 148 -14.39 9.26 10.65
CA SER A 148 -14.39 8.87 12.05
C SER A 148 -13.37 9.71 12.84
N VAL A 149 -13.85 10.58 13.74
CA VAL A 149 -13.03 11.51 14.54
C VAL A 149 -13.36 11.37 16.02
N CYS A 150 -12.36 11.44 16.90
CA CYS A 150 -12.61 11.46 18.34
C CYS A 150 -12.99 12.86 18.81
N CYS A 151 -14.19 12.99 19.38
CA CYS A 151 -14.56 14.09 20.26
C CYS A 151 -13.93 13.81 21.61
N PHE A 152 -12.82 14.48 21.92
CA PHE A 152 -12.07 14.23 23.15
C PHE A 152 -12.87 14.62 24.39
N ASP A 153 -13.66 15.68 24.35
CA ASP A 153 -14.44 16.14 25.50
C ASP A 153 -15.35 15.02 26.05
N ASP A 154 -15.99 14.28 25.16
CA ASP A 154 -16.93 13.20 25.50
C ASP A 154 -16.28 11.79 25.42
N LYS A 155 -15.05 11.70 24.91
CA LYS A 155 -14.33 10.44 24.61
C LYS A 155 -15.12 9.52 23.66
N THR A 156 -15.77 10.10 22.67
CA THR A 156 -16.61 9.39 21.70
C THR A 156 -16.03 9.50 20.29
N VAL A 157 -16.24 8.46 19.48
CA VAL A 157 -15.92 8.52 18.04
C VAL A 157 -17.17 8.90 17.27
N VAL A 158 -17.07 9.99 16.52
CA VAL A 158 -18.14 10.58 15.74
C VAL A 158 -17.83 10.38 14.25
N PRO A 159 -18.64 9.64 13.49
CA PRO A 159 -18.54 9.55 12.04
C PRO A 159 -19.14 10.81 11.42
N ILE A 160 -18.31 11.82 11.14
CA ILE A 160 -18.77 13.10 10.57
C ILE A 160 -19.14 12.88 9.10
N PRO A 161 -20.40 13.12 8.69
CA PRO A 161 -20.80 13.01 7.28
C PRO A 161 -20.05 14.02 6.41
N HIS A 162 -19.62 13.61 5.22
CA HIS A 162 -18.81 14.44 4.33
C HIS A 162 -19.41 15.82 3.98
N PRO A 163 -20.75 16.06 3.91
CA PRO A 163 -21.30 17.40 3.68
C PRO A 163 -21.07 18.36 4.86
N ASN A 164 -20.88 17.80 6.06
CA ASN A 164 -20.72 18.53 7.32
C ASN A 164 -19.26 18.67 7.76
N LEU A 165 -18.33 18.08 7.00
CA LEU A 165 -16.91 18.13 7.30
C LEU A 165 -16.35 19.54 7.09
N ASP A 166 -15.50 19.99 8.00
CA ASP A 166 -14.66 21.17 7.84
C ASP A 166 -13.17 20.82 7.91
N LEU A 167 -12.33 21.80 7.61
CA LEU A 167 -10.88 21.59 7.56
C LEU A 167 -10.33 21.21 8.95
N GLN A 168 -10.82 21.84 10.01
CA GLN A 168 -10.33 21.59 11.38
C GLN A 168 -10.59 20.13 11.79
N ARG A 169 -11.80 19.61 11.58
CA ARG A 169 -12.18 18.25 11.93
C ARG A 169 -11.59 17.22 10.97
N LEU A 170 -11.34 17.57 9.69
CA LEU A 170 -10.55 16.73 8.79
C LEU A 170 -9.10 16.59 9.27
N VAL A 171 -8.47 17.69 9.67
CA VAL A 171 -7.12 17.67 10.26
C VAL A 171 -7.12 16.84 11.54
N ALA A 172 -8.09 17.08 12.44
CA ALA A 172 -8.22 16.34 13.69
C ALA A 172 -8.32 14.83 13.45
N ALA A 173 -9.03 14.42 12.40
CA ALA A 173 -9.20 13.03 12.03
C ALA A 173 -7.90 12.30 11.71
N ALA A 174 -6.83 13.02 11.37
CA ALA A 174 -5.48 12.48 11.12
C ALA A 174 -4.42 12.99 12.13
N SER A 175 -4.84 13.71 13.18
CA SER A 175 -3.95 14.28 14.20
C SER A 175 -3.56 13.22 15.24
N LEU A 176 -2.61 12.36 14.89
CA LEU A 176 -2.16 11.29 15.76
C LEU A 176 -1.61 11.84 17.10
N PRO A 177 -2.16 11.46 18.27
CA PRO A 177 -1.72 11.99 19.56
C PRO A 177 -0.24 11.75 19.83
N ILE A 178 0.40 12.65 20.57
CA ILE A 178 1.87 12.82 20.72
C ILE A 178 2.51 13.51 19.51
N PHE A 179 2.14 13.14 18.28
CA PHE A 179 2.79 13.68 17.07
C PHE A 179 2.15 14.97 16.56
N MET A 180 0.84 15.08 16.68
CA MET A 180 0.06 16.26 16.26
C MET A 180 -0.89 16.72 17.38
N PRO A 181 -1.14 18.03 17.50
CA PRO A 181 -2.00 18.55 18.54
C PRO A 181 -3.47 18.21 18.24
N ALA A 182 -4.24 18.07 19.31
CA ALA A 182 -5.70 18.11 19.21
C ALA A 182 -6.15 19.46 18.63
N VAL A 183 -7.30 19.46 17.98
CA VAL A 183 -7.84 20.62 17.27
C VAL A 183 -9.12 21.10 17.94
N MET A 184 -9.24 22.40 18.15
CA MET A 184 -10.49 23.01 18.61
C MET A 184 -11.42 23.28 17.42
N ALA A 185 -12.64 22.76 17.47
CA ALA A 185 -13.69 23.03 16.48
C ALA A 185 -15.07 22.96 17.15
N ASP A 186 -15.96 23.88 16.80
CA ASP A 186 -17.31 24.01 17.39
C ASP A 186 -17.33 24.02 18.93
N GLY A 187 -16.32 24.64 19.55
CA GLY A 187 -16.21 24.73 21.01
C GLY A 187 -15.80 23.44 21.71
N LYS A 188 -15.47 22.37 20.96
CA LYS A 188 -15.00 21.08 21.49
C LYS A 188 -13.58 20.75 21.05
N THR A 189 -12.94 19.86 21.81
CA THR A 189 -11.62 19.31 21.48
C THR A 189 -11.76 18.06 20.62
N TRP A 190 -11.08 18.02 19.48
CA TRP A 190 -11.10 16.90 18.53
C TRP A 190 -9.70 16.34 18.31
N THR A 191 -9.60 15.02 18.12
CA THR A 191 -8.33 14.34 17.83
C THR A 191 -8.58 13.05 17.04
N ASP A 192 -7.51 12.37 16.66
CA ASP A 192 -7.59 11.10 15.95
C ASP A 192 -8.33 10.04 16.79
N ALA A 193 -9.15 9.22 16.14
CA ALA A 193 -9.91 8.15 16.75
C ALA A 193 -9.08 6.91 17.11
N VAL A 194 -7.80 6.84 16.69
CA VAL A 194 -6.91 5.68 16.81
C VAL A 194 -6.95 4.95 18.16
N TRP A 195 -7.10 5.66 19.28
CA TRP A 195 -7.12 5.08 20.63
C TRP A 195 -8.45 4.44 21.05
N ILE A 196 -9.49 4.62 20.24
CA ILE A 196 -10.82 4.08 20.48
C ILE A 196 -11.16 3.07 19.38
N LYS A 197 -10.96 3.43 18.11
CA LYS A 197 -11.10 2.56 16.94
C LYS A 197 -10.39 3.16 15.74
N ASP A 198 -9.96 2.32 14.82
CA ASP A 198 -9.21 2.74 13.63
C ASP A 198 -9.87 2.26 12.33
N ALA A 199 -11.10 1.75 12.41
CA ALA A 199 -12.04 1.50 11.31
C ALA A 199 -13.46 1.50 11.90
N ASN A 200 -14.47 1.84 11.09
CA ASN A 200 -15.86 1.95 11.55
C ASN A 200 -16.83 1.26 10.59
N LEU A 201 -16.84 -0.07 10.64
CA LEU A 201 -17.74 -0.93 9.87
C LEU A 201 -19.20 -0.66 10.23
N MET A 202 -19.48 -0.54 11.54
CA MET A 202 -20.84 -0.37 12.04
C MET A 202 -21.49 0.93 11.56
N SER A 203 -20.74 2.03 11.45
CA SER A 203 -21.28 3.26 10.85
C SER A 203 -21.76 3.07 9.41
N CYS A 204 -21.11 2.20 8.62
CA CYS A 204 -21.58 1.89 7.27
C CYS A 204 -22.81 0.97 7.30
N VAL A 205 -22.82 -0.04 8.18
CA VAL A 205 -23.94 -0.99 8.34
C VAL A 205 -25.22 -0.27 8.75
N GLU A 206 -25.15 0.63 9.74
CA GLU A 206 -26.29 1.42 10.24
C GLU A 206 -26.89 2.32 9.16
N ARG A 207 -26.07 2.73 8.17
CA ARG A 207 -26.50 3.53 7.01
C ARG A 207 -26.97 2.68 5.83
N GLY A 208 -27.05 1.36 6.00
CA GLY A 208 -27.63 0.45 5.01
C GLY A 208 -26.61 -0.29 4.14
N ALA A 209 -25.31 -0.25 4.43
CA ALA A 209 -24.33 -1.08 3.75
C ALA A 209 -24.44 -2.56 4.14
N ARG A 210 -24.52 -3.44 3.15
CA ARG A 210 -24.59 -4.91 3.28
C ARG A 210 -23.29 -5.59 2.85
N GLU A 211 -22.52 -4.99 1.95
CA GLU A 211 -21.24 -5.53 1.47
C GLU A 211 -20.12 -4.56 1.85
N LEU A 212 -19.25 -4.96 2.76
CA LEU A 212 -18.20 -4.12 3.32
C LEU A 212 -16.85 -4.52 2.74
N TRP A 213 -16.10 -3.55 2.22
CA TRP A 213 -14.71 -3.72 1.79
C TRP A 213 -13.79 -2.94 2.73
N LEU A 214 -13.17 -3.66 3.67
CA LEU A 214 -12.22 -3.10 4.62
C LEU A 214 -10.81 -3.19 4.06
N VAL A 215 -10.12 -2.06 3.96
CA VAL A 215 -8.68 -2.02 3.69
C VAL A 215 -7.93 -1.79 5.00
N TRP A 216 -7.25 -2.84 5.48
CA TRP A 216 -6.65 -2.90 6.81
C TRP A 216 -5.12 -2.81 6.75
N CYS A 217 -4.55 -1.78 7.39
CA CYS A 217 -3.11 -1.49 7.38
C CYS A 217 -2.44 -1.61 8.76
N ILE A 218 -3.18 -1.99 9.80
CA ILE A 218 -2.67 -2.10 11.17
C ILE A 218 -2.16 -3.52 11.43
N GLY A 219 -1.04 -3.64 12.15
CA GLY A 219 -0.45 -4.93 12.49
C GLY A 219 -1.39 -5.73 13.39
N ASP A 220 -1.49 -7.03 13.12
CA ASP A 220 -2.29 -7.96 13.93
C ASP A 220 -1.55 -9.29 14.03
N THR A 221 -0.50 -9.31 14.86
CA THR A 221 0.25 -10.53 15.17
C THR A 221 0.26 -10.75 16.69
N PRO A 222 0.44 -12.01 17.16
CA PRO A 222 0.46 -12.29 18.59
C PRO A 222 1.76 -11.85 19.29
N ALA A 223 2.73 -11.27 18.56
CA ALA A 223 4.03 -10.91 19.11
C ALA A 223 3.98 -9.59 19.88
N TYR A 224 4.46 -9.63 21.13
CA TYR A 224 4.62 -8.44 21.96
C TYR A 224 6.08 -8.02 22.02
N HIS A 225 6.38 -6.78 21.66
CA HIS A 225 7.72 -6.23 21.58
C HIS A 225 7.97 -5.16 22.65
N ASN A 226 9.18 -5.19 23.20
CA ASN A 226 9.62 -4.22 24.20
C ASN A 226 10.09 -2.90 23.56
N GLY A 227 10.17 -1.86 24.39
CA GLY A 227 10.65 -0.52 24.02
C GLY A 227 9.51 0.47 23.79
N ALA A 228 9.73 1.73 24.18
CA ALA A 228 8.67 2.74 24.21
C ALA A 228 7.95 2.93 22.87
N PHE A 229 8.69 2.92 21.75
CA PHE A 229 8.09 3.05 20.43
C PHE A 229 7.22 1.84 20.04
N ASN A 230 7.70 0.62 20.29
CA ASN A 230 6.92 -0.59 20.02
C ASN A 230 5.68 -0.66 20.92
N GLN A 231 5.81 -0.31 22.20
CA GLN A 231 4.68 -0.28 23.13
C GLN A 231 3.64 0.76 22.71
N TYR A 232 4.06 1.93 22.23
CA TYR A 232 3.14 2.92 21.66
C TYR A 232 2.38 2.35 20.44
N VAL A 233 3.06 1.63 19.55
CA VAL A 233 2.42 0.95 18.42
C VAL A 233 1.48 -0.16 18.89
N HIS A 234 1.86 -0.96 19.88
CA HIS A 234 0.99 -2.01 20.45
C HIS A 234 -0.27 -1.44 21.08
N MET A 235 -0.21 -0.25 21.71
CA MET A 235 -1.42 0.40 22.20
C MET A 235 -2.38 0.68 21.03
N ILE A 236 -1.86 1.09 19.85
CA ILE A 236 -2.68 1.39 18.66
C ILE A 236 -3.25 0.09 18.09
N GLU A 237 -2.43 -0.95 18.00
CA GLU A 237 -2.86 -2.28 17.55
C GLU A 237 -3.97 -2.81 18.45
N MET A 238 -3.81 -2.72 19.77
CA MET A 238 -4.81 -3.18 20.73
C MET A 238 -6.13 -2.40 20.64
N SER A 239 -6.09 -1.07 20.51
CA SER A 239 -7.32 -0.27 20.36
C SER A 239 -8.00 -0.53 19.01
N ALA A 240 -7.24 -0.55 17.92
CA ALA A 240 -7.74 -0.78 16.57
C ALA A 240 -8.33 -2.19 16.39
N VAL A 241 -7.54 -3.23 16.70
CA VAL A 241 -7.94 -4.64 16.55
C VAL A 241 -9.02 -4.99 17.57
N GLY A 242 -8.91 -4.50 18.81
CA GLY A 242 -9.93 -4.72 19.85
C GLY A 242 -11.30 -4.17 19.43
N ALA A 243 -11.33 -2.94 18.89
CA ALA A 243 -12.56 -2.33 18.41
C ALA A 243 -13.11 -3.01 17.15
N LEU A 244 -12.24 -3.37 16.19
CA LEU A 244 -12.63 -4.14 15.01
C LEU A 244 -13.30 -5.45 15.43
N ASN A 245 -12.68 -6.20 16.35
CA ASN A 245 -13.24 -7.46 16.86
C ASN A 245 -14.61 -7.26 17.52
N GLY A 246 -14.80 -6.16 18.24
CA GLY A 246 -16.10 -5.77 18.78
C GLY A 246 -17.16 -5.58 17.68
N GLU A 247 -16.82 -4.87 16.60
CA GLU A 247 -17.73 -4.66 15.48
C GLU A 247 -17.99 -5.93 14.66
N LEU A 248 -16.98 -6.80 14.48
CA LEU A 248 -17.16 -8.10 13.83
C LEU A 248 -18.18 -8.95 14.61
N ALA A 249 -18.08 -8.98 15.94
CA ALA A 249 -19.04 -9.67 16.80
C ALA A 249 -20.46 -9.06 16.70
N MET A 250 -20.58 -7.73 16.60
CA MET A 250 -21.87 -7.06 16.38
C MET A 250 -22.47 -7.43 15.02
N ILE A 251 -21.68 -7.45 13.94
CA ILE A 251 -22.15 -7.85 12.61
C ILE A 251 -22.55 -9.33 12.61
N ALA A 252 -21.80 -10.20 13.29
CA ALA A 252 -22.15 -11.61 13.44
C ALA A 252 -23.48 -11.79 14.19
N ASP A 253 -23.75 -10.97 15.21
CA ASP A 253 -25.04 -10.96 15.92
C ASP A 253 -26.18 -10.46 15.03
N ILE A 254 -25.96 -9.39 14.27
CA ILE A 254 -26.91 -8.89 13.26
C ILE A 254 -27.26 -9.99 12.26
N ASN A 255 -26.26 -10.67 11.69
CA ASN A 255 -26.47 -11.77 10.75
C ASN A 255 -27.23 -12.95 11.37
N ARG A 256 -26.99 -13.24 12.65
CA ARG A 256 -27.76 -14.26 13.39
C ARG A 256 -29.22 -13.87 13.53
N ARG A 257 -29.51 -12.62 13.86
CA ARG A 257 -30.88 -12.08 14.00
C ARG A 257 -31.61 -12.04 12.65
N ILE A 258 -30.91 -11.67 11.58
CA ILE A 258 -31.44 -11.75 10.21
C ILE A 258 -31.80 -13.19 9.83
N ALA A 259 -30.96 -14.17 10.17
CA ALA A 259 -31.28 -15.58 9.95
C ALA A 259 -32.50 -16.08 10.74
N LEU A 260 -32.87 -15.39 11.83
CA LEU A 260 -34.09 -15.63 12.60
C LEU A 260 -35.31 -14.84 12.08
N GLY A 261 -35.16 -14.09 10.99
CA GLY A 261 -36.25 -13.33 10.35
C GLY A 261 -36.39 -11.88 10.81
N GLU A 262 -35.48 -11.37 11.65
CA GLU A 262 -35.49 -9.95 12.04
C GLU A 262 -34.92 -9.07 10.92
N THR A 263 -35.50 -7.88 10.73
CA THR A 263 -34.88 -6.82 9.94
C THR A 263 -34.13 -5.88 10.87
N VAL A 264 -32.81 -5.79 10.72
CA VAL A 264 -31.94 -4.94 11.57
C VAL A 264 -31.28 -3.89 10.70
N PHE A 265 -31.43 -2.60 11.05
CA PHE A 265 -30.96 -1.46 10.24
C PHE A 265 -31.39 -1.51 8.75
N GLY A 266 -32.55 -2.10 8.46
CA GLY A 266 -33.05 -2.25 7.09
C GLY A 266 -32.43 -3.40 6.29
N HIS A 267 -31.67 -4.29 6.95
CA HIS A 267 -31.12 -5.51 6.36
C HIS A 267 -32.01 -6.71 6.62
N ASP A 268 -32.34 -7.42 5.55
CA ASP A 268 -33.07 -8.69 5.50
C ASP A 268 -32.20 -9.83 4.92
N GLN A 269 -30.95 -9.51 4.58
CA GLN A 269 -29.94 -10.43 4.07
C GLN A 269 -28.64 -10.26 4.87
N PRO A 270 -27.84 -11.32 5.01
CA PRO A 270 -26.57 -11.24 5.73
C PRO A 270 -25.64 -10.16 5.18
N ILE A 271 -25.00 -9.45 6.10
CA ILE A 271 -23.91 -8.52 5.84
C ILE A 271 -22.64 -9.32 5.57
N VAL A 272 -21.95 -8.97 4.50
CA VAL A 272 -20.73 -9.62 4.02
C VAL A 272 -19.55 -8.67 4.21
N LEU A 273 -18.44 -9.19 4.73
CA LEU A 273 -17.19 -8.47 4.88
C LEU A 273 -16.13 -9.06 3.96
N HIS A 274 -15.37 -8.20 3.28
CA HIS A 274 -14.12 -8.51 2.62
C HIS A 274 -13.01 -7.71 3.28
N VAL A 275 -11.91 -8.38 3.64
CA VAL A 275 -10.74 -7.74 4.26
C VAL A 275 -9.57 -7.81 3.28
N ILE A 276 -9.07 -6.65 2.89
CA ILE A 276 -7.81 -6.50 2.14
C ILE A 276 -6.74 -6.13 3.15
N LYS A 277 -5.76 -7.00 3.30
CA LYS A 277 -4.65 -6.84 4.24
C LYS A 277 -3.39 -7.52 3.71
N PRO A 278 -2.21 -7.09 4.15
CA PRO A 278 -0.99 -7.81 3.85
C PRO A 278 -0.92 -9.13 4.63
N GLU A 279 -0.11 -10.07 4.15
CA GLU A 279 0.12 -11.34 4.85
C GLU A 279 0.97 -11.17 6.11
N VAL A 280 1.89 -10.20 6.08
CA VAL A 280 2.75 -9.79 7.19
C VAL A 280 2.55 -8.29 7.44
N PRO A 281 2.74 -7.78 8.68
CA PRO A 281 2.57 -6.36 8.97
C PRO A 281 3.40 -5.45 8.07
N LEU A 282 2.80 -4.34 7.64
CA LEU A 282 3.53 -3.31 6.88
C LEU A 282 4.62 -2.68 7.77
N PRO A 283 5.82 -2.41 7.23
CA PRO A 283 6.86 -1.69 7.95
C PRO A 283 6.34 -0.36 8.51
N LEU A 284 6.76 0.00 9.72
CA LEU A 284 6.27 1.18 10.42
C LEU A 284 6.79 2.49 9.78
N ASP A 285 6.14 3.61 10.07
CA ASP A 285 6.46 4.93 9.51
C ASP A 285 7.96 5.33 9.55
N PRO A 286 8.75 4.98 10.60
CA PRO A 286 10.18 5.24 10.59
C PRO A 286 10.95 4.55 9.45
N ASP A 287 10.48 3.42 8.95
CA ASP A 287 11.08 2.74 7.78
C ASP A 287 10.75 3.47 6.48
N PHE A 288 9.56 4.08 6.41
CA PHE A 288 9.18 4.97 5.32
C PHE A 288 10.03 6.25 5.30
N TYR A 289 10.25 6.89 6.46
CA TYR A 289 11.15 8.06 6.57
C TYR A 289 12.62 7.74 6.25
N ARG A 290 13.09 6.53 6.57
CA ARG A 290 14.46 6.07 6.23
C ARG A 290 14.60 5.60 4.78
N GLY A 291 13.50 5.60 4.01
CA GLY A 291 13.49 5.13 2.62
C GLY A 291 13.71 3.63 2.46
N ARG A 292 13.51 2.84 3.54
CA ARG A 292 13.53 1.36 3.48
C ARG A 292 12.33 0.86 2.68
N ILE A 293 11.19 1.53 2.83
CA ILE A 293 10.01 1.34 2.00
C ILE A 293 9.57 2.70 1.41
N ASP A 294 8.97 2.70 0.22
CA ASP A 294 8.44 3.90 -0.43
C ASP A 294 6.97 3.74 -0.84
N ALA A 295 6.37 4.84 -1.28
CA ALA A 295 4.96 4.86 -1.68
C ALA A 295 4.69 3.92 -2.85
N ALA A 296 5.60 3.84 -3.83
CA ALA A 296 5.47 2.94 -4.97
C ALA A 296 5.37 1.48 -4.52
N THR A 297 6.26 1.03 -3.63
CA THR A 297 6.25 -0.32 -3.07
C THR A 297 4.94 -0.60 -2.32
N LEU A 298 4.49 0.33 -1.48
CA LEU A 298 3.23 0.16 -0.75
C LEU A 298 2.03 0.06 -1.69
N ILE A 299 1.95 0.91 -2.71
CA ILE A 299 0.90 0.87 -3.74
C ILE A 299 0.91 -0.49 -4.44
N ASP A 300 2.07 -0.97 -4.88
CA ASP A 300 2.18 -2.24 -5.59
C ASP A 300 1.77 -3.42 -4.69
N MET A 301 2.13 -3.38 -3.40
CA MET A 301 1.69 -4.37 -2.40
C MET A 301 0.16 -4.34 -2.21
N GLY A 302 -0.42 -3.15 -2.05
CA GLY A 302 -1.86 -3.00 -1.84
C GLY A 302 -2.69 -3.44 -3.03
N TYR A 303 -2.21 -3.14 -4.25
CA TYR A 303 -2.84 -3.63 -5.47
C TYR A 303 -2.80 -5.16 -5.52
N ARG A 304 -1.62 -5.78 -5.34
CA ARG A 304 -1.46 -7.25 -5.32
C ARG A 304 -2.40 -7.91 -4.30
N ASP A 305 -2.43 -7.39 -3.08
CA ASP A 305 -3.20 -7.99 -2.00
C ASP A 305 -4.72 -7.85 -2.24
N ALA A 306 -5.16 -6.72 -2.78
CA ALA A 306 -6.56 -6.54 -3.20
C ALA A 306 -6.94 -7.49 -4.34
N ARG A 307 -6.08 -7.66 -5.35
CA ARG A 307 -6.28 -8.66 -6.42
C ARG A 307 -6.36 -10.08 -5.87
N ARG A 308 -5.55 -10.43 -4.87
CA ARG A 308 -5.65 -11.72 -4.18
C ARG A 308 -7.04 -11.88 -3.54
N THR A 309 -7.52 -10.90 -2.78
CA THR A 309 -8.86 -10.93 -2.15
C THR A 309 -9.99 -11.02 -3.18
N LEU A 310 -9.88 -10.30 -4.30
CA LEU A 310 -10.86 -10.36 -5.39
C LEU A 310 -10.89 -11.74 -6.07
N ARG A 311 -9.73 -12.36 -6.29
CA ARG A 311 -9.64 -13.72 -6.89
C ARG A 311 -10.17 -14.81 -5.98
N THR A 312 -9.95 -14.72 -4.66
CA THR A 312 -10.47 -15.72 -3.73
C THR A 312 -11.98 -15.65 -3.65
N GLY A 313 -12.56 -14.44 -3.70
CA GLY A 313 -14.02 -14.22 -3.73
C GLY A 313 -14.75 -14.59 -2.44
N THR A 314 -14.05 -15.15 -1.44
CA THR A 314 -14.61 -15.54 -0.16
C THR A 314 -14.76 -14.34 0.76
N SER A 315 -15.89 -14.28 1.47
CA SER A 315 -16.07 -13.35 2.58
C SER A 315 -15.10 -13.66 3.72
N ALA A 316 -14.60 -12.63 4.37
CA ALA A 316 -13.83 -12.78 5.60
C ALA A 316 -14.71 -13.33 6.74
N PRO A 317 -14.14 -14.09 7.68
CA PRO A 317 -14.84 -14.47 8.90
C PRO A 317 -15.20 -13.22 9.71
N LEU A 318 -16.25 -13.32 10.54
CA LEU A 318 -16.68 -12.25 11.45
C LEU A 318 -16.19 -12.53 12.88
N ASP A 319 -14.89 -12.80 12.99
CA ASP A 319 -14.19 -13.14 14.23
C ASP A 319 -12.75 -12.59 14.18
N PRO A 320 -11.96 -12.71 15.28
CA PRO A 320 -10.60 -12.15 15.32
C PRO A 320 -9.63 -12.65 14.24
N THR A 321 -9.92 -13.74 13.53
CA THR A 321 -9.07 -14.22 12.44
C THR A 321 -9.17 -13.37 11.16
N ALA A 322 -10.17 -12.47 11.08
CA ALA A 322 -10.41 -11.62 9.91
C ALA A 322 -9.23 -10.70 9.56
N SER A 323 -8.60 -10.11 10.58
CA SER A 323 -7.44 -9.21 10.44
C SER A 323 -6.09 -9.89 10.70
N ALA A 324 -6.08 -11.08 11.29
CA ALA A 324 -4.86 -11.77 11.76
C ALA A 324 -3.79 -11.92 10.66
N MET A 325 -2.55 -11.56 10.97
CA MET A 325 -1.39 -11.62 10.07
C MET A 325 -0.41 -12.69 10.53
N ARG A 326 0.42 -13.15 9.60
CA ARG A 326 1.55 -14.04 9.93
C ARG A 326 2.67 -13.21 10.56
N GLU A 327 3.30 -13.78 11.57
CA GLU A 327 4.52 -13.22 12.14
C GLU A 327 5.65 -13.24 11.09
N PRO A 328 6.29 -12.11 10.78
CA PRO A 328 7.31 -12.08 9.76
C PRO A 328 8.64 -12.69 10.26
N GLY A 329 9.36 -13.35 9.35
CA GLY A 329 10.75 -13.70 9.58
C GLY A 329 11.68 -12.49 9.55
N VAL A 330 12.95 -12.71 9.92
CA VAL A 330 13.99 -11.67 9.77
C VAL A 330 14.53 -11.76 8.36
N GLY A 331 14.17 -10.76 7.57
CA GLY A 331 14.27 -10.81 6.12
C GLY A 331 15.14 -9.71 5.53
N LEU A 332 15.07 -9.60 4.22
CA LEU A 332 15.79 -8.62 3.43
C LEU A 332 14.92 -8.10 2.29
N GLY A 333 14.92 -6.79 2.08
CA GLY A 333 14.27 -6.13 0.96
C GLY A 333 15.25 -5.33 0.14
N PHE A 334 15.04 -5.27 -1.18
CA PHE A 334 15.77 -4.35 -2.06
C PHE A 334 14.94 -4.02 -3.30
N ARG A 335 15.29 -2.91 -3.96
CA ARG A 335 14.63 -2.41 -5.16
C ARG A 335 15.58 -2.45 -6.33
N GLU A 336 15.05 -2.82 -7.49
CA GLU A 336 15.76 -2.90 -8.75
C GLU A 336 14.89 -2.30 -9.86
N THR A 337 15.50 -1.59 -10.80
CA THR A 337 14.82 -1.10 -12.00
C THR A 337 15.63 -1.52 -13.21
N MET A 338 14.98 -2.24 -14.13
CA MET A 338 15.61 -2.73 -15.36
C MET A 338 14.81 -2.21 -16.55
N ALA A 339 15.49 -1.73 -17.58
CA ALA A 339 14.87 -1.21 -18.78
C ALA A 339 15.61 -1.66 -20.04
N GLY A 340 14.90 -1.77 -21.15
CA GLY A 340 15.54 -2.10 -22.42
C GLY A 340 14.54 -2.29 -23.57
N GLY A 341 15.09 -2.64 -24.74
CA GLY A 341 14.32 -2.81 -25.97
C GLY A 341 13.41 -4.02 -25.89
N PHE A 342 12.12 -3.81 -26.17
CA PHE A 342 11.08 -4.83 -26.14
C PHE A 342 10.13 -4.68 -27.33
N CYS A 343 9.90 -5.77 -28.06
CA CYS A 343 9.09 -5.78 -29.27
C CYS A 343 7.89 -6.71 -29.12
N LEU A 344 6.68 -6.20 -29.42
CA LEU A 344 5.49 -7.03 -29.56
C LEU A 344 5.60 -7.91 -30.81
N GLY A 345 5.06 -9.12 -30.76
CA GLY A 345 5.13 -10.14 -31.81
C GLY A 345 6.46 -10.92 -31.87
N ALA A 346 7.54 -10.41 -31.26
CA ALA A 346 8.79 -11.14 -31.16
C ALA A 346 8.68 -12.29 -30.13
N THR A 347 9.33 -13.42 -30.41
CA THR A 347 9.42 -14.57 -29.49
C THR A 347 10.83 -14.82 -28.98
N ASP A 348 11.85 -14.28 -29.67
CA ASP A 348 13.24 -14.33 -29.22
C ASP A 348 13.64 -12.98 -28.57
N PRO A 349 14.11 -12.97 -27.31
CA PRO A 349 14.47 -11.74 -26.61
C PRO A 349 15.52 -10.88 -27.33
N ARG A 350 16.56 -11.48 -27.91
CA ARG A 350 17.65 -10.72 -28.55
C ARG A 350 17.23 -10.14 -29.90
N ALA A 351 16.39 -10.86 -30.64
CA ALA A 351 15.76 -10.33 -31.84
C ALA A 351 14.83 -9.17 -31.47
N GLY A 352 13.99 -9.33 -30.44
CA GLY A 352 13.08 -8.29 -29.96
C GLY A 352 13.78 -7.03 -29.46
N GLU A 353 14.93 -7.15 -28.80
CA GLU A 353 15.76 -6.00 -28.39
C GLU A 353 16.28 -5.19 -29.58
N ARG A 354 16.64 -5.85 -30.68
CA ARG A 354 17.29 -5.25 -31.86
C ARG A 354 16.31 -4.81 -32.94
N ASP A 355 15.04 -5.10 -32.78
CA ASP A 355 14.01 -4.76 -33.76
C ASP A 355 13.87 -3.22 -33.84
N GLY A 356 13.79 -2.70 -35.07
CA GLY A 356 13.65 -1.25 -35.29
C GLY A 356 12.32 -0.67 -34.80
N SER A 357 11.34 -1.52 -34.47
CA SER A 357 10.05 -1.16 -33.89
C SER A 357 9.95 -1.39 -32.37
N ALA A 358 11.06 -1.77 -31.72
CA ALA A 358 11.09 -1.99 -30.29
C ALA A 358 10.79 -0.71 -29.48
N PHE A 359 10.01 -0.85 -28.43
CA PHE A 359 9.78 0.20 -27.42
C PHE A 359 10.58 -0.11 -26.16
N VAL A 360 10.80 0.91 -25.33
CA VAL A 360 11.39 0.69 -24.00
C VAL A 360 10.33 0.08 -23.08
N LEU A 361 10.63 -1.09 -22.53
CA LEU A 361 9.92 -1.65 -21.39
C LEU A 361 10.77 -1.44 -20.14
N THR A 362 10.15 -0.98 -19.05
CA THR A 362 10.79 -0.81 -17.75
C THR A 362 10.06 -1.65 -16.72
N LEU A 363 10.82 -2.46 -15.97
CA LEU A 363 10.36 -3.20 -14.81
C LEU A 363 10.88 -2.50 -13.55
N HIS A 364 9.96 -2.00 -12.72
CA HIS A 364 10.26 -1.53 -11.38
C HIS A 364 9.93 -2.64 -10.38
N ALA A 365 10.94 -3.28 -9.82
CA ALA A 365 10.79 -4.44 -8.93
C ALA A 365 11.25 -4.14 -7.51
N THR A 366 10.47 -4.59 -6.54
CA THR A 366 10.82 -4.70 -5.14
C THR A 366 10.87 -6.18 -4.78
N ILE A 367 12.06 -6.66 -4.42
CA ILE A 367 12.29 -8.02 -3.99
C ILE A 367 12.13 -8.07 -2.48
N HIS A 368 11.39 -9.05 -1.99
CA HIS A 368 11.18 -9.29 -0.57
C HIS A 368 11.50 -10.74 -0.21
N ILE A 369 12.55 -10.91 0.59
CA ILE A 369 12.94 -12.18 1.21
C ILE A 369 12.46 -12.12 2.66
N GLU A 370 11.48 -12.94 3.01
CA GLU A 370 10.83 -12.87 4.32
C GLU A 370 11.70 -13.41 5.46
N ASP A 371 12.46 -14.47 5.19
CA ASP A 371 13.39 -15.08 6.14
C ASP A 371 14.69 -15.44 5.42
N ILE A 372 15.78 -14.78 5.81
CA ILE A 372 17.07 -14.98 5.14
C ILE A 372 17.67 -16.36 5.40
N ALA A 373 17.35 -17.00 6.53
CA ALA A 373 17.85 -18.33 6.83
C ALA A 373 17.15 -19.36 5.96
N ALA A 374 15.81 -19.36 5.97
CA ALA A 374 15.01 -20.25 5.13
C ALA A 374 15.32 -20.08 3.64
N PHE A 375 15.55 -18.84 3.19
CA PHE A 375 15.92 -18.53 1.82
C PHE A 375 17.26 -19.16 1.41
N ILE A 376 18.27 -19.12 2.28
CA ILE A 376 19.61 -19.70 2.00
C ILE A 376 19.55 -21.23 2.06
N ASP A 377 18.70 -21.80 2.92
CA ASP A 377 18.61 -23.25 3.11
C ASP A 377 17.74 -23.94 2.03
N ASP A 378 16.78 -23.24 1.40
CA ASP A 378 16.00 -23.75 0.26
C ASP A 378 16.85 -23.70 -1.03
N PRO A 379 17.15 -24.83 -1.70
CA PRO A 379 17.97 -24.87 -2.92
C PRO A 379 17.36 -24.12 -4.12
N ARG A 380 16.08 -23.74 -4.06
CA ARG A 380 15.44 -22.92 -5.10
C ARG A 380 15.62 -21.42 -4.87
N HIS A 381 15.98 -21.02 -3.64
CA HIS A 381 16.18 -19.64 -3.20
C HIS A 381 15.07 -18.69 -3.70
N VAL A 382 13.82 -19.05 -3.41
CA VAL A 382 12.64 -18.31 -3.87
C VAL A 382 12.31 -17.19 -2.89
N GLY A 383 12.19 -15.98 -3.42
CA GLY A 383 11.65 -14.80 -2.74
C GLY A 383 10.42 -14.28 -3.45
N GLY A 384 9.76 -13.29 -2.85
CA GLY A 384 8.65 -12.61 -3.50
C GLY A 384 9.11 -11.38 -4.28
N LEU A 385 8.30 -11.00 -5.26
CA LEU A 385 8.50 -9.81 -6.09
C LEU A 385 7.17 -9.05 -6.16
N THR A 386 7.22 -7.76 -5.85
CA THR A 386 6.16 -6.79 -6.16
C THR A 386 6.72 -5.70 -7.05
N GLY A 387 5.87 -5.10 -7.88
CA GLY A 387 6.36 -4.08 -8.79
C GLY A 387 5.31 -3.62 -9.79
N HIS A 388 5.76 -2.82 -10.75
CA HIS A 388 4.95 -2.33 -11.86
C HIS A 388 5.78 -2.24 -13.14
N ILE A 389 5.07 -2.19 -14.27
CA ILE A 389 5.63 -2.08 -15.61
C ILE A 389 5.28 -0.72 -16.22
N ASP A 390 6.28 -0.09 -16.82
CA ASP A 390 6.09 0.95 -17.84
C ASP A 390 6.40 0.38 -19.21
N PHE A 391 5.43 0.42 -20.12
CA PHE A 391 5.60 -0.01 -21.49
C PHE A 391 4.64 0.76 -22.38
N ALA A 392 5.13 1.80 -23.06
CA ALA A 392 4.29 2.78 -23.77
C ALA A 392 3.18 2.18 -24.66
N PRO A 393 3.35 1.05 -25.37
CA PRO A 393 2.28 0.42 -26.13
C PRO A 393 1.08 -0.09 -25.31
N LEU A 394 1.26 -0.38 -24.01
CA LEU A 394 0.19 -0.81 -23.10
C LEU A 394 -0.13 0.28 -22.07
N GLY A 395 0.87 0.92 -21.48
CA GLY A 395 0.65 1.99 -20.51
C GLY A 395 1.83 2.20 -19.58
N ALA A 396 1.58 2.97 -18.53
CA ALA A 396 2.55 3.27 -17.48
C ALA A 396 2.02 2.85 -16.12
N ALA A 397 2.94 2.58 -15.20
CA ALA A 397 2.72 2.22 -13.81
C ALA A 397 1.71 1.09 -13.62
N MET A 398 1.71 0.09 -14.52
CA MET A 398 0.82 -1.06 -14.47
C MET A 398 1.27 -2.01 -13.34
N PRO A 399 0.53 -2.08 -12.21
CA PRO A 399 0.96 -2.84 -11.05
C PRO A 399 0.79 -4.34 -11.25
N SER A 400 1.71 -5.09 -10.64
CA SER A 400 1.66 -6.56 -10.61
C SER A 400 0.58 -7.09 -9.64
N GLU A 401 -0.05 -8.20 -10.01
CA GLU A 401 -0.99 -8.95 -9.16
C GLU A 401 -0.37 -10.25 -8.60
N SER A 402 0.81 -10.60 -9.08
CA SER A 402 1.67 -11.67 -8.59
C SER A 402 3.11 -11.41 -9.00
N GLY A 403 4.06 -11.96 -8.26
CA GLY A 403 5.45 -11.93 -8.65
C GLY A 403 6.32 -12.89 -7.87
N VAL A 404 7.33 -13.42 -8.54
CA VAL A 404 8.31 -14.35 -7.98
C VAL A 404 9.71 -13.90 -8.32
N PHE A 405 10.58 -14.00 -7.33
CA PHE A 405 12.02 -13.84 -7.47
C PHE A 405 12.69 -15.17 -7.17
N GLY A 406 13.66 -15.56 -8.00
CA GLY A 406 14.48 -16.75 -7.75
C GLY A 406 15.95 -16.40 -7.94
N LEU A 407 16.81 -16.87 -7.04
CA LEU A 407 18.24 -16.57 -7.10
C LEU A 407 19.06 -17.86 -7.29
N PHE A 408 19.77 -17.97 -8.41
CA PHE A 408 20.50 -19.20 -8.79
C PHE A 408 19.60 -20.44 -8.89
N THR A 409 18.36 -20.26 -9.33
CA THR A 409 17.39 -21.36 -9.54
C THR A 409 17.93 -22.37 -10.57
N PRO A 410 17.81 -23.68 -10.32
CA PRO A 410 18.28 -24.70 -11.25
C PRO A 410 17.64 -24.60 -12.64
N SER A 411 18.45 -24.71 -13.70
CA SER A 411 17.96 -24.69 -15.09
C SER A 411 17.69 -26.09 -15.67
N GLY A 412 18.17 -27.14 -15.00
CA GLY A 412 18.30 -28.50 -15.55
C GLY A 412 19.65 -28.78 -16.21
N ASP A 413 20.39 -27.75 -16.63
CA ASP A 413 21.80 -27.85 -17.03
C ASP A 413 22.70 -27.57 -15.81
N PRO A 414 23.58 -28.49 -15.39
CA PRO A 414 24.50 -28.29 -14.26
C PRO A 414 25.44 -27.08 -14.39
N ARG A 415 25.58 -26.50 -15.59
CA ARG A 415 26.45 -25.36 -15.87
C ARG A 415 25.70 -24.03 -15.95
N LEU A 416 24.40 -24.03 -15.76
CA LEU A 416 23.54 -22.87 -15.91
C LEU A 416 22.55 -22.79 -14.74
N THR A 417 22.52 -21.65 -14.08
CA THR A 417 21.46 -21.29 -13.15
C THR A 417 20.79 -20.00 -13.60
N TYR A 418 19.56 -19.80 -13.13
CA TYR A 418 18.78 -18.61 -13.45
C TYR A 418 18.68 -17.68 -12.26
N MET A 419 18.71 -16.37 -12.52
CA MET A 419 18.03 -15.42 -11.64
C MET A 419 16.68 -15.09 -12.27
N VAL A 420 15.60 -15.47 -11.59
CA VAL A 420 14.22 -15.43 -12.09
C VAL A 420 13.53 -14.16 -11.59
N TYR A 421 12.89 -13.44 -12.50
CA TYR A 421 12.10 -12.25 -12.24
C TYR A 421 10.82 -12.35 -13.06
N GLU A 422 9.73 -12.78 -12.46
CA GLU A 422 8.49 -13.00 -13.19
C GLU A 422 7.33 -12.30 -12.48
N ILE A 423 6.49 -11.60 -13.24
CA ILE A 423 5.32 -10.89 -12.71
C ILE A 423 4.09 -11.11 -13.59
N GLY A 424 2.95 -11.29 -12.93
CA GLY A 424 1.63 -11.22 -13.55
C GLY A 424 1.05 -9.83 -13.37
N PHE A 425 0.42 -9.29 -14.41
CA PHE A 425 -0.27 -8.01 -14.37
C PHE A 425 -1.52 -8.03 -15.25
N ARG A 426 -2.37 -7.02 -15.10
CA ARG A 426 -3.58 -6.86 -15.93
C ARG A 426 -3.53 -5.54 -16.67
N HIS A 427 -4.06 -5.58 -17.88
CA HIS A 427 -4.24 -4.40 -18.71
C HIS A 427 -5.50 -4.60 -19.57
N GLU A 428 -6.40 -3.61 -19.54
CA GLU A 428 -7.69 -3.64 -20.26
C GLU A 428 -8.49 -4.93 -20.05
N GLY A 429 -8.57 -5.41 -18.80
CA GLY A 429 -9.32 -6.62 -18.44
C GLY A 429 -8.66 -7.94 -18.85
N ARG A 430 -7.50 -7.92 -19.51
CA ARG A 430 -6.72 -9.10 -19.87
C ARG A 430 -5.55 -9.30 -18.90
N SER A 431 -5.20 -10.56 -18.65
CA SER A 431 -4.03 -10.92 -17.86
C SER A 431 -2.83 -11.17 -18.76
N TYR A 432 -1.68 -10.69 -18.31
CA TYR A 432 -0.39 -10.84 -18.95
C TYR A 432 0.65 -11.31 -17.94
N TYR A 433 1.65 -12.03 -18.41
CA TYR A 433 2.73 -12.54 -17.58
C TYR A 433 4.08 -12.22 -18.23
N LEU A 434 4.88 -11.38 -17.58
CA LEU A 434 6.24 -11.05 -18.00
C LEU A 434 7.19 -12.01 -17.31
N ALA A 435 7.80 -12.92 -18.07
CA ALA A 435 8.78 -13.87 -17.58
C ALA A 435 10.20 -13.39 -17.91
N GLY A 436 11.03 -13.17 -16.89
CA GLY A 436 12.39 -12.67 -17.02
C GLY A 436 13.42 -13.62 -16.39
N LYS A 437 14.52 -13.90 -17.11
CA LYS A 437 15.61 -14.73 -16.59
C LYS A 437 16.96 -14.10 -16.90
N LYS A 438 17.82 -13.96 -15.88
CA LYS A 438 19.25 -13.72 -16.04
C LYS A 438 19.95 -15.07 -16.13
N HIS A 439 20.82 -15.24 -17.12
CA HIS A 439 21.54 -16.50 -17.34
C HIS A 439 22.90 -16.43 -16.65
N VAL A 440 23.07 -17.20 -15.57
CA VAL A 440 24.34 -17.28 -14.84
C VAL A 440 25.04 -18.57 -15.24
N ARG A 441 26.05 -18.47 -16.11
CA ARG A 441 26.73 -19.64 -16.67
C ARG A 441 28.12 -19.79 -16.08
N ILE A 442 28.50 -21.04 -15.80
CA ILE A 442 29.89 -21.35 -15.43
C ILE A 442 30.83 -20.86 -16.54
N GLY A 443 31.67 -19.89 -16.20
CA GLY A 443 32.40 -19.14 -17.20
C GLY A 443 33.49 -18.23 -16.63
N SER A 444 34.06 -17.39 -17.48
CA SER A 444 35.10 -16.45 -17.08
C SER A 444 34.52 -15.34 -16.19
N PRO A 445 35.25 -14.86 -15.15
CA PRO A 445 34.83 -13.73 -14.34
C PRO A 445 34.46 -12.46 -15.13
N PHE A 446 35.03 -12.27 -16.33
CA PHE A 446 34.69 -11.13 -17.20
C PHE A 446 33.24 -11.16 -17.70
N ARG A 447 32.57 -12.33 -17.71
CA ARG A 447 31.15 -12.45 -18.10
C ARG A 447 30.18 -12.19 -16.96
N MET A 448 30.66 -12.24 -15.71
CA MET A 448 29.85 -12.08 -14.50
C MET A 448 29.00 -10.82 -14.59
N TRP A 449 29.60 -9.70 -14.98
CA TRP A 449 28.90 -8.42 -15.06
C TRP A 449 27.75 -8.44 -16.06
N SER A 450 28.01 -8.84 -17.31
CA SER A 450 26.96 -8.92 -18.33
C SER A 450 25.86 -9.92 -17.96
N GLU A 451 26.23 -11.05 -17.35
CA GLU A 451 25.30 -12.12 -16.99
C GLU A 451 24.43 -11.76 -15.77
N THR A 452 24.91 -10.91 -14.85
CA THR A 452 24.11 -10.43 -13.70
C THR A 452 23.30 -9.16 -13.97
N THR A 453 23.56 -8.47 -15.09
CA THR A 453 22.88 -7.22 -15.47
C THR A 453 21.90 -7.37 -16.64
N THR A 454 21.93 -8.49 -17.37
CA THR A 454 21.07 -8.74 -18.54
C THR A 454 19.90 -9.65 -18.19
N LEU A 455 18.66 -9.15 -18.30
CA LEU A 455 17.43 -9.90 -18.11
C LEU A 455 16.77 -10.20 -19.47
N TYR A 456 16.69 -11.46 -19.83
CA TYR A 456 16.01 -11.90 -21.05
C TYR A 456 14.53 -12.10 -20.73
N THR A 457 13.65 -11.43 -21.47
CA THR A 457 12.23 -11.36 -21.13
C THR A 457 11.32 -11.81 -22.26
N THR A 458 10.23 -12.48 -21.89
CA THR A 458 9.10 -12.81 -22.76
C THR A 458 7.80 -12.39 -22.09
N LEU A 459 6.90 -11.79 -22.86
CA LEU A 459 5.55 -11.45 -22.43
C LEU A 459 4.57 -12.52 -22.93
N HIS A 460 3.82 -13.10 -22.02
CA HIS A 460 2.83 -14.12 -22.29
C HIS A 460 1.43 -13.57 -22.11
N GLU A 461 0.50 -14.02 -22.94
CA GLU A 461 -0.94 -13.86 -22.71
C GLU A 461 -1.41 -14.89 -21.67
N GLY A 462 -1.99 -14.44 -20.56
CA GLY A 462 -2.42 -15.30 -19.46
C GLY A 462 -1.79 -14.94 -18.11
N CYS A 463 -1.91 -15.84 -17.14
CA CYS A 463 -1.46 -15.64 -15.76
C CYS A 463 -0.10 -16.27 -15.44
N ASP A 464 0.51 -16.98 -16.39
CA ASP A 464 1.77 -17.68 -16.23
C ASP A 464 2.54 -17.83 -17.56
N ALA A 465 3.73 -18.43 -17.50
CA ALA A 465 4.62 -18.62 -18.64
C ALA A 465 4.18 -19.74 -19.62
N SER A 466 3.10 -20.47 -19.36
CA SER A 466 2.54 -21.46 -20.31
C SER A 466 1.71 -20.80 -21.41
N GLY A 467 1.31 -19.55 -21.20
CA GLY A 467 0.60 -18.72 -22.16
C GLY A 467 1.39 -18.45 -23.45
N LYS A 468 0.69 -18.06 -24.50
CA LYS A 468 1.31 -17.71 -25.79
C LYS A 468 2.24 -16.51 -25.62
N VAL A 469 3.47 -16.61 -26.14
CA VAL A 469 4.38 -15.47 -26.21
C VAL A 469 3.87 -14.45 -27.24
N ILE A 470 3.66 -13.22 -26.78
CA ILE A 470 3.16 -12.09 -27.59
C ILE A 470 4.17 -10.93 -27.69
N GLY A 471 5.32 -11.06 -27.05
CA GLY A 471 6.42 -10.12 -27.16
C GLY A 471 7.67 -10.62 -26.46
N ALA A 472 8.82 -10.07 -26.82
CA ALA A 472 10.09 -10.43 -26.23
C ALA A 472 11.06 -9.25 -26.29
N GLY A 473 12.04 -9.23 -25.37
CA GLY A 473 13.04 -8.19 -25.30
C GLY A 473 14.10 -8.46 -24.24
N VAL A 474 15.09 -7.59 -24.17
CA VAL A 474 16.16 -7.66 -23.17
C VAL A 474 16.15 -6.39 -22.34
N LEU A 475 16.06 -6.55 -21.02
CA LEU A 475 16.17 -5.45 -20.07
C LEU A 475 17.55 -5.48 -19.44
N HIS A 476 18.11 -4.29 -19.19
CA HIS A 476 19.41 -4.15 -18.57
C HIS A 476 19.30 -3.39 -17.26
N LEU A 477 20.10 -3.82 -16.29
CA LEU A 477 20.42 -3.03 -15.12
C LEU A 477 21.60 -2.10 -15.48
N GLY A 478 21.33 -0.80 -15.60
CA GLY A 478 22.38 0.18 -15.84
C GLY A 478 23.33 0.34 -14.64
N VAL A 479 24.50 0.93 -14.87
CA VAL A 479 25.51 1.16 -13.82
C VAL A 479 24.99 2.08 -12.70
N PRO A 480 24.29 3.20 -12.98
CA PRO A 480 23.68 4.02 -11.93
C PRO A 480 22.63 3.25 -11.12
N GLU A 481 21.85 2.39 -11.77
CA GLU A 481 20.80 1.58 -11.15
C GLU A 481 21.41 0.52 -10.23
N LEU A 482 22.56 -0.06 -10.56
CA LEU A 482 23.26 -0.98 -9.67
C LEU A 482 23.77 -0.29 -8.39
N VAL A 483 24.32 0.93 -8.50
CA VAL A 483 24.73 1.72 -7.32
C VAL A 483 23.52 2.04 -6.45
N ARG A 484 22.39 2.40 -7.07
CA ARG A 484 21.12 2.64 -6.36
C ARG A 484 20.62 1.37 -5.67
N LEU A 485 20.63 0.23 -6.36
CA LEU A 485 20.22 -1.07 -5.81
C LEU A 485 20.95 -1.35 -4.51
N MET A 486 22.28 -1.21 -4.50
CA MET A 486 23.10 -1.43 -3.30
C MET A 486 22.68 -0.52 -2.13
N GLY A 487 22.28 0.73 -2.43
CA GLY A 487 21.75 1.67 -1.44
C GLY A 487 20.33 1.36 -0.96
N THR A 488 19.58 0.51 -1.67
CA THR A 488 18.22 0.11 -1.29
C THR A 488 18.16 -1.16 -0.44
N VAL A 489 19.24 -1.94 -0.40
CA VAL A 489 19.30 -3.19 0.36
C VAL A 489 19.18 -2.89 1.85
N HIS A 490 18.19 -3.49 2.50
CA HIS A 490 17.98 -3.33 3.94
C HIS A 490 17.40 -4.60 4.56
N ALA A 491 17.68 -4.80 5.85
CA ALA A 491 17.02 -5.86 6.60
C ALA A 491 15.59 -5.44 6.95
N THR A 492 14.67 -6.40 6.91
CA THR A 492 13.28 -6.25 7.36
C THR A 492 13.09 -7.02 8.67
N ASN A 493 12.23 -6.48 9.56
CA ASN A 493 11.84 -7.10 10.84
C ASN A 493 13.02 -7.40 11.79
N ALA A 494 14.16 -6.76 11.58
CA ALA A 494 15.32 -6.88 12.47
C ALA A 494 15.10 -6.07 13.76
N ARG A 495 15.31 -6.71 14.91
CA ARG A 495 15.08 -6.14 16.24
C ARG A 495 16.22 -5.23 16.72
N THR A 496 17.43 -5.43 16.18
CA THR A 496 18.61 -4.65 16.54
C THR A 496 19.42 -4.30 15.30
N SER A 497 20.19 -3.22 15.38
CA SER A 497 21.12 -2.83 14.30
C SER A 497 22.15 -3.93 14.00
N GLY A 498 22.56 -4.69 15.02
CA GLY A 498 23.46 -5.84 14.86
C GLY A 498 22.81 -6.98 14.07
N GLN A 499 21.55 -7.30 14.37
CA GLN A 499 20.79 -8.29 13.60
C GLN A 499 20.57 -7.81 12.15
N ALA A 500 20.23 -6.53 11.96
CA ALA A 500 20.06 -5.95 10.63
C ALA A 500 21.34 -6.06 9.78
N ALA A 501 22.49 -5.69 10.35
CA ALA A 501 23.77 -5.81 9.68
C ALA A 501 24.13 -7.28 9.38
N ASN A 502 23.82 -8.19 10.30
CA ASN A 502 24.06 -9.62 10.11
C ASN A 502 23.25 -10.19 8.94
N VAL A 503 21.98 -9.82 8.80
CA VAL A 503 21.13 -10.30 7.70
C VAL A 503 21.64 -9.82 6.34
N VAL A 504 21.94 -8.53 6.23
CA VAL A 504 22.52 -7.96 5.02
C VAL A 504 23.86 -8.66 4.68
N TRP A 505 24.71 -8.86 5.67
CA TRP A 505 25.97 -9.59 5.49
C TRP A 505 25.77 -11.05 5.06
N ARG A 506 24.83 -11.78 5.66
CA ARG A 506 24.52 -13.17 5.29
C ARG A 506 24.10 -13.27 3.82
N PHE A 507 23.23 -12.37 3.38
CA PHE A 507 22.80 -12.29 1.98
C PHE A 507 23.98 -12.03 1.04
N PHE A 508 24.78 -11.00 1.29
CA PHE A 508 25.93 -10.69 0.44
C PHE A 508 26.99 -11.78 0.44
N ARG A 509 27.25 -12.42 1.59
CA ARG A 509 28.19 -13.55 1.69
C ARG A 509 27.69 -14.74 0.86
N PHE A 510 26.40 -15.05 0.94
CA PHE A 510 25.77 -16.11 0.15
C PHE A 510 25.88 -15.80 -1.35
N PHE A 511 25.43 -14.61 -1.77
CA PHE A 511 25.49 -14.17 -3.16
C PHE A 511 26.92 -14.20 -3.73
N ALA A 512 27.89 -13.66 -3.00
CA ALA A 512 29.29 -13.67 -3.40
C ALA A 512 29.89 -15.09 -3.46
N SER A 513 29.49 -15.98 -2.54
CA SER A 513 29.89 -17.40 -2.54
C SER A 513 29.42 -18.10 -3.81
N GLU A 514 28.16 -17.91 -4.21
CA GLU A 514 27.60 -18.52 -5.42
C GLU A 514 28.26 -17.98 -6.71
N LEU A 515 28.51 -16.67 -6.78
CA LEU A 515 29.27 -16.09 -7.89
C LEU A 515 30.71 -16.62 -7.94
N TRP A 516 31.39 -16.74 -6.80
CA TRP A 516 32.74 -17.31 -6.74
C TRP A 516 32.76 -18.77 -7.18
N ARG A 517 31.78 -19.58 -6.76
CA ARG A 517 31.63 -20.97 -7.20
C ARG A 517 31.44 -21.06 -8.71
N THR A 518 30.56 -20.23 -9.26
CA THR A 518 30.20 -20.26 -10.69
C THR A 518 31.33 -19.76 -11.60
N TYR A 519 31.95 -18.62 -11.29
CA TYR A 519 32.90 -17.96 -12.19
C TYR A 519 34.38 -18.21 -11.88
N VAL A 520 34.72 -18.52 -10.62
CA VAL A 520 36.11 -18.73 -10.20
C VAL A 520 36.42 -20.21 -10.02
N ARG A 521 35.63 -20.94 -9.22
CA ARG A 521 35.80 -22.39 -9.06
C ARG A 521 35.26 -23.20 -10.24
N ARG A 522 34.33 -22.62 -11.02
CA ARG A 522 33.67 -23.26 -12.15
C ARG A 522 32.99 -24.57 -11.78
N SER A 523 32.32 -24.58 -10.63
CA SER A 523 31.58 -25.73 -10.10
C SER A 523 30.06 -25.45 -10.13
N PRO A 524 29.22 -26.47 -10.31
CA PRO A 524 27.76 -26.34 -10.17
C PRO A 524 27.35 -25.81 -8.79
N SER A 525 26.22 -25.09 -8.75
CA SER A 525 25.55 -24.59 -7.54
C SER A 525 25.04 -25.72 -6.64
#